data_AF-A0A1S8CIY8-F1
#
_entry.id   AF-A0A1S8CIY8-F1
#
_cell.length_a   1.000
_cell.length_b   1.000
_cell.length_c   1.000
_cell.angle_alpha   90.00
_cell.angle_beta   90.00
_cell.angle_gamma   90.00
#
_symmetry.space_group_name_H-M   'P 1'
#
loop_
_entity.id
_entity.type
_entity.pdbx_description
1 polymer ?
#
loop_
_entity_poly.entity_id
_entity_poly.type
_entity_poly.pdbx_seq_one_letter_code
_entity_poly.pdbx_strand_id
1 'polypeptide(L)'
;MKKVSFAETPCPIARSLVHVGEWWSILILRDAFHGISKFDEFQQSLGLSPTLLTRRLKFLVESGILHKQRYQTRPTRYEYLLTERGKDFFPVLVTLFHWGNTHLADDNIAAQLVDRRSGKPIQPQLIDTMTQQPLTLQHVALAAGPAAGEGMRSRAQRMQQHSALLTESSKESV
;
A
#
# COMPACT_ATOMS: atom_id res chain seq x y z
N MET A 1 11.69 -3.48 28.27
CA MET A 1 12.40 -3.78 27.00
C MET A 1 12.75 -2.47 26.30
N LYS A 2 14.05 -2.19 26.16
CA LYS A 2 14.58 -1.03 25.43
C LYS A 2 14.13 -1.10 23.96
N LYS A 3 13.48 -0.03 23.47
CA LYS A 3 13.15 0.15 22.05
C LYS A 3 14.45 0.28 21.25
N VAL A 4 14.69 -0.63 20.31
CA VAL A 4 15.81 -0.46 19.36
C VAL A 4 15.47 0.71 18.44
N SER A 5 16.47 1.57 18.30
CA SER A 5 16.43 2.89 17.69
C SER A 5 16.75 2.80 16.20
N PHE A 6 15.82 3.25 15.36
CA PHE A 6 16.09 3.56 13.96
C PHE A 6 16.81 4.93 13.90
N ALA A 7 18.05 5.03 14.37
CA ALA A 7 18.81 6.30 14.40
C ALA A 7 19.92 6.45 13.34
N GLU A 8 20.33 5.40 12.60
CA GLU A 8 21.42 5.50 11.59
C GLU A 8 21.09 4.98 10.15
N THR A 9 20.08 5.52 9.47
CA THR A 9 19.73 5.19 8.08
C THR A 9 19.28 6.49 7.39
N PRO A 10 19.98 6.96 6.35
CA PRO A 10 19.77 8.30 5.79
C PRO A 10 18.51 8.44 4.90
N CYS A 11 17.72 7.37 4.71
CA CYS A 11 16.44 7.40 3.98
C CYS A 11 15.22 7.33 4.94
N PRO A 12 14.39 8.39 5.05
CA PRO A 12 13.29 8.48 6.04
C PRO A 12 12.10 7.52 5.84
N ILE A 13 11.84 7.08 4.60
CA ILE A 13 10.77 6.12 4.28
C ILE A 13 11.22 4.68 4.63
N ALA A 14 12.50 4.37 4.41
CA ALA A 14 13.10 3.07 4.68
C ALA A 14 13.22 2.72 6.18
N ARG A 15 13.35 3.70 7.08
CA ARG A 15 13.28 3.43 8.54
C ARG A 15 11.88 3.05 9.03
N SER A 16 10.84 3.54 8.39
CA SER A 16 9.48 3.52 8.95
C SER A 16 8.75 2.21 8.68
N LEU A 17 9.11 1.52 7.59
CA LEU A 17 8.52 0.26 7.15
C LEU A 17 9.16 -0.99 7.79
N VAL A 18 10.40 -0.91 8.31
CA VAL A 18 11.29 -2.09 8.46
C VAL A 18 11.07 -3.00 9.68
N HIS A 19 10.22 -2.70 10.67
CA HIS A 19 9.98 -3.66 11.77
C HIS A 19 8.54 -4.14 11.87
N VAL A 20 8.22 -5.16 11.04
CA VAL A 20 7.18 -6.18 11.29
C VAL A 20 5.78 -5.56 11.54
N GLY A 21 5.62 -4.31 11.11
CA GLY A 21 4.60 -3.37 11.56
C GLY A 21 3.47 -3.29 10.58
N GLU A 22 3.85 -2.72 9.46
CA GLU A 22 2.99 -2.28 8.39
C GLU A 22 2.89 -3.35 7.29
N TRP A 23 3.97 -4.11 7.06
CA TRP A 23 3.99 -5.18 6.06
C TRP A 23 2.90 -6.23 6.26
N TRP A 24 2.63 -6.64 7.50
CA TRP A 24 1.56 -7.61 7.75
C TRP A 24 0.18 -7.05 7.49
N SER A 25 -0.04 -5.74 7.67
CA SER A 25 -1.30 -5.13 7.28
C SER A 25 -1.50 -5.23 5.77
N ILE A 26 -0.46 -4.99 4.97
CA ILE A 26 -0.49 -5.14 3.52
C ILE A 26 -0.78 -6.59 3.13
N LEU A 27 -0.13 -7.57 3.77
CA LEU A 27 -0.35 -8.99 3.49
C LEU A 27 -1.74 -9.49 3.93
N ILE A 28 -2.25 -9.01 5.07
CA ILE A 28 -3.63 -9.27 5.49
C ILE A 28 -4.62 -8.69 4.48
N LEU A 29 -4.39 -7.46 4.00
CA LEU A 29 -5.25 -6.86 2.98
C LEU A 29 -5.19 -7.63 1.67
N ARG A 30 -3.98 -8.01 1.21
CA ARG A 30 -3.81 -8.91 0.05
C ARG A 30 -4.69 -10.14 0.19
N ASP A 31 -4.61 -10.84 1.31
CA ASP A 31 -5.38 -12.06 1.56
C ASP A 31 -6.90 -11.77 1.60
N ALA A 32 -7.30 -10.66 2.22
CA ALA A 32 -8.70 -10.22 2.26
C ALA A 32 -9.27 -9.92 0.86
N PHE A 33 -8.48 -9.31 -0.04
CA PHE A 33 -8.87 -9.11 -1.44
C PHE A 33 -9.02 -10.43 -2.22
N HIS A 34 -8.34 -11.49 -1.79
CA HIS A 34 -8.50 -12.84 -2.34
C HIS A 34 -9.63 -13.64 -1.67
N GLY A 35 -10.38 -13.03 -0.74
CA GLY A 35 -11.56 -13.63 -0.11
C GLY A 35 -11.31 -14.30 1.24
N ILE A 36 -10.08 -14.26 1.76
CA ILE A 36 -9.79 -14.72 3.11
C ILE A 36 -10.44 -13.77 4.11
N SER A 37 -11.21 -14.31 5.05
CA SER A 37 -11.97 -13.48 5.99
C SER A 37 -11.93 -14.00 7.43
N LYS A 38 -11.54 -15.26 7.66
CA LYS A 38 -11.51 -15.86 9.00
C LYS A 38 -10.11 -15.79 9.61
N PHE A 39 -10.06 -15.72 10.93
CA PHE A 39 -8.80 -15.65 11.68
C PHE A 39 -7.86 -16.82 11.36
N ASP A 40 -8.37 -18.05 11.39
CA ASP A 40 -7.56 -19.26 11.16
C ASP A 40 -7.04 -19.32 9.71
N GLU A 41 -7.82 -18.84 8.74
CA GLU A 41 -7.41 -18.76 7.33
C GLU A 41 -6.25 -17.76 7.16
N PHE A 42 -6.34 -16.58 7.78
CA PHE A 42 -5.22 -15.61 7.80
C PHE A 42 -3.99 -16.19 8.50
N GLN A 43 -4.18 -16.89 9.61
CA GLN A 43 -3.08 -17.50 10.36
C GLN A 43 -2.35 -18.56 9.52
N GLN A 44 -3.11 -19.42 8.84
CA GLN A 44 -2.58 -20.46 7.97
C GLN A 44 -1.86 -19.88 6.75
N SER A 45 -2.44 -18.86 6.12
CA SER A 45 -1.87 -18.21 4.93
C SER A 45 -0.58 -17.43 5.23
N LEU A 46 -0.55 -16.70 6.35
CA LEU A 46 0.54 -15.78 6.67
C LEU A 46 1.61 -16.37 7.60
N GLY A 47 1.35 -17.52 8.24
CA GLY A 47 2.25 -18.12 9.22
C GLY A 47 2.48 -17.25 10.46
N LEU A 48 1.56 -16.33 10.75
CA LEU A 48 1.68 -15.37 11.84
C LEU A 48 1.37 -16.00 13.19
N SER A 49 2.05 -15.53 14.24
CA SER A 49 1.64 -15.89 15.61
C SER A 49 0.24 -15.32 15.92
N PRO A 50 -0.61 -16.05 16.67
CA PRO A 50 -1.97 -15.58 16.98
C PRO A 50 -2.00 -14.19 17.64
N THR A 51 -1.04 -13.91 18.51
CA THR A 51 -0.90 -12.63 19.20
C THR A 51 -0.63 -11.48 18.22
N LEU A 52 0.27 -11.68 17.26
CA LEU A 52 0.59 -10.65 16.27
C LEU A 52 -0.58 -10.44 15.30
N LEU A 53 -1.20 -11.52 14.81
CA LEU A 53 -2.35 -11.45 13.92
C LEU A 53 -3.53 -10.72 14.60
N THR A 54 -3.83 -11.04 15.85
CA THR A 54 -4.87 -10.36 16.65
C THR A 54 -4.62 -8.86 16.73
N ARG A 55 -3.37 -8.45 17.01
CA ARG A 55 -3.00 -7.04 17.09
C ARG A 55 -3.19 -6.32 15.75
N ARG A 56 -2.85 -6.95 14.63
CA ARG A 56 -2.97 -6.37 13.28
C ARG A 56 -4.42 -6.26 12.84
N LEU A 57 -5.20 -7.32 13.00
CA LEU A 57 -6.63 -7.30 12.67
C LEU A 57 -7.38 -6.26 13.52
N LYS A 58 -7.05 -6.16 14.82
CA LYS A 58 -7.61 -5.10 15.68
C LYS A 58 -7.29 -3.71 15.15
N PHE A 59 -6.03 -3.43 14.81
CA PHE A 59 -5.63 -2.15 14.23
C PHE A 59 -6.33 -1.82 12.90
N LEU A 60 -6.50 -2.82 12.02
CA LEU A 60 -7.21 -2.65 10.75
C LEU A 60 -8.70 -2.38 10.95
N VAL A 61 -9.30 -2.96 12.00
CA VAL A 61 -10.69 -2.68 12.36
C VAL A 61 -10.84 -1.29 12.97
N GLU A 62 -9.97 -0.91 13.90
CA GLU A 62 -9.99 0.42 14.53
C GLU A 62 -9.71 1.55 13.53
N SER A 63 -8.91 1.29 12.49
CA SER A 63 -8.69 2.24 11.40
C SER A 63 -9.82 2.28 10.36
N GLY A 64 -10.85 1.44 10.50
CA GLY A 64 -12.00 1.38 9.60
C GLY A 64 -11.67 0.79 8.22
N ILE A 65 -10.56 0.07 8.09
CA ILE A 65 -10.17 -0.64 6.87
C ILE A 65 -10.88 -2.01 6.79
N LEU A 66 -11.01 -2.68 7.94
CA LEU A 66 -11.78 -3.91 8.09
C LEU A 66 -12.98 -3.70 9.00
N HIS A 67 -14.04 -4.47 8.77
CA HIS A 67 -15.18 -4.61 9.66
C HIS A 67 -15.18 -6.01 10.27
N LYS A 68 -15.22 -6.11 11.60
CA LYS A 68 -15.33 -7.39 12.30
C LYS A 68 -16.80 -7.76 12.48
N GLN A 69 -17.26 -8.77 11.74
CA GLN A 69 -18.64 -9.23 11.76
C GLN A 69 -18.74 -10.59 12.44
N ARG A 70 -19.78 -10.79 13.24
CA ARG A 70 -20.11 -12.12 13.80
C ARG A 70 -20.97 -12.87 12.79
N TYR A 71 -20.49 -14.01 12.30
CA TYR A 71 -21.24 -14.84 11.35
C TYR A 71 -21.86 -16.09 11.99
N GLN A 72 -21.43 -16.47 13.20
CA GLN A 72 -21.95 -17.63 13.92
C GLN A 72 -22.08 -17.31 15.41
N THR A 73 -23.13 -17.82 16.05
CA THR A 73 -23.44 -17.52 17.47
C THR A 73 -23.14 -18.69 18.42
N ARG A 74 -23.07 -19.94 17.94
CA ARG A 74 -22.79 -21.14 18.76
C ARG A 74 -21.95 -22.17 17.97
N PRO A 75 -20.63 -22.30 18.24
CA PRO A 75 -19.79 -21.36 18.99
C PRO A 75 -19.75 -19.99 18.29
N THR A 76 -19.46 -18.93 19.05
CA THR A 76 -19.29 -17.58 18.49
C THR A 76 -18.10 -17.55 17.54
N ARG A 77 -18.32 -17.15 16.28
CA ARG A 77 -17.26 -16.98 15.28
C ARG A 77 -17.36 -15.62 14.59
N TYR A 78 -16.20 -15.10 14.22
CA TYR A 78 -16.04 -13.80 13.58
C TYR A 78 -15.31 -13.92 12.25
N GLU A 79 -15.65 -13.01 11.35
CA GLU A 79 -14.98 -12.76 10.09
C GLU A 79 -14.58 -11.28 10.02
N TYR A 80 -13.63 -10.98 9.15
CA TYR A 80 -13.07 -9.66 8.91
C TYR A 80 -13.27 -9.30 7.45
N LEU A 81 -14.14 -8.32 7.20
CA LEU A 81 -14.56 -7.94 5.85
C LEU A 81 -13.98 -6.58 5.48
N LEU A 82 -13.61 -6.39 4.21
CA LEU A 82 -13.16 -5.08 3.70
C LEU A 82 -14.31 -4.07 3.77
N THR A 83 -14.03 -2.89 4.32
CA THR A 83 -14.91 -1.72 4.20
C THR A 83 -14.69 -1.05 2.84
N GLU A 84 -15.50 -0.03 2.50
CA GLU A 84 -15.22 0.80 1.31
C GLU A 84 -13.83 1.44 1.36
N ARG A 85 -13.45 2.00 2.52
CA ARG A 85 -12.09 2.52 2.75
C ARG A 85 -11.01 1.44 2.54
N GLY A 86 -11.29 0.20 2.92
CA GLY A 86 -10.39 -0.91 2.70
C GLY A 86 -10.28 -1.30 1.23
N LYS A 87 -11.40 -1.30 0.50
CA LYS A 87 -11.44 -1.57 -0.95
C LYS A 87 -10.68 -0.51 -1.75
N ASP A 88 -10.76 0.75 -1.34
CA ASP A 88 -10.01 1.87 -1.96
C ASP A 88 -8.48 1.71 -1.85
N PHE A 89 -7.99 0.78 -1.00
CA PHE A 89 -6.57 0.45 -0.91
C PHE A 89 -6.09 -0.47 -2.05
N PHE A 90 -6.99 -1.06 -2.84
CA PHE A 90 -6.64 -2.01 -3.90
C PHE A 90 -5.60 -1.47 -4.92
N PRO A 91 -5.68 -0.22 -5.43
CA PRO A 91 -4.69 0.31 -6.37
C PRO A 91 -3.26 0.35 -5.81
N VAL A 92 -3.12 0.54 -4.49
CA VAL A 92 -1.82 0.53 -3.81
C VAL A 92 -1.21 -0.87 -3.89
N LEU A 93 -2.00 -1.91 -3.63
CA LEU A 93 -1.55 -3.31 -3.73
C LEU A 93 -1.16 -3.69 -5.16
N VAL A 94 -1.96 -3.28 -6.14
CA VAL A 94 -1.68 -3.54 -7.56
C VAL A 94 -0.35 -2.93 -7.98
N THR A 95 -0.12 -1.67 -7.60
CA THR A 95 1.11 -0.94 -7.95
C THR A 95 2.32 -1.57 -7.24
N LEU A 96 2.19 -1.91 -5.96
CA LEU A 96 3.25 -2.57 -5.20
C LEU A 96 3.61 -3.95 -5.78
N PHE A 97 2.60 -4.73 -6.17
CA PHE A 97 2.80 -6.04 -6.80
C PHE A 97 3.52 -5.91 -8.14
N HIS A 98 3.10 -4.97 -8.99
CA HIS A 98 3.74 -4.74 -10.27
C HIS A 98 5.20 -4.29 -10.12
N TRP A 99 5.47 -3.38 -9.18
CA TRP A 99 6.85 -2.97 -8.85
C TRP A 99 7.69 -4.17 -8.39
N GLY A 100 7.15 -5.01 -7.49
CA GLY A 100 7.84 -6.22 -7.02
C GLY A 100 8.18 -7.18 -8.16
N ASN A 101 7.24 -7.45 -9.06
CA ASN A 101 7.50 -8.30 -10.23
C ASN A 101 8.49 -7.69 -11.21
N THR A 102 8.52 -6.36 -11.36
CA THR A 102 9.39 -5.69 -12.33
C THR A 102 10.84 -5.64 -11.86
N HIS A 103 11.07 -5.53 -10.55
CA HIS A 103 12.39 -5.22 -10.01
C HIS A 103 12.98 -6.27 -9.06
N LEU A 104 12.14 -7.14 -8.48
CA LEU A 104 12.58 -8.11 -7.46
C LEU A 104 12.35 -9.57 -7.88
N ALA A 105 11.59 -9.81 -8.95
CA ALA A 105 11.52 -11.15 -9.52
C ALA A 105 12.75 -11.39 -10.39
N ASP A 106 13.42 -12.52 -10.18
CA ASP A 106 14.37 -13.07 -11.16
C ASP A 106 13.61 -13.56 -12.40
N ASP A 107 14.26 -14.29 -13.32
CA ASP A 107 13.64 -14.85 -14.53
C ASP A 107 12.41 -15.77 -14.24
N ASN A 108 12.14 -16.10 -12.97
CA ASN A 108 11.05 -16.94 -12.52
C ASN A 108 10.02 -16.14 -11.69
N ILE A 109 9.05 -15.54 -12.37
CA ILE A 109 7.94 -14.82 -11.73
C ILE A 109 6.97 -15.83 -11.10
N ALA A 110 6.85 -15.82 -9.77
CA ALA A 110 6.00 -16.76 -9.03
C ALA A 110 4.49 -16.51 -9.16
N ALA A 111 4.08 -15.27 -9.46
CA ALA A 111 2.68 -14.90 -9.63
C ALA A 111 2.53 -13.65 -10.51
N GLN A 112 1.44 -13.56 -11.27
CA GLN A 112 1.09 -12.40 -12.09
C GLN A 112 -0.36 -11.97 -11.87
N LEU A 113 -0.62 -10.66 -11.97
CA LEU A 113 -1.98 -10.14 -11.98
C LEU A 113 -2.59 -10.36 -13.37
N VAL A 114 -3.81 -10.87 -13.42
CA VAL A 114 -4.56 -11.10 -14.66
C VAL A 114 -5.92 -10.42 -14.62
N ASP A 115 -6.43 -10.01 -15.77
CA ASP A 115 -7.81 -9.55 -15.89
C ASP A 115 -8.75 -10.75 -15.74
N ARG A 116 -9.67 -10.69 -14.77
CA ARG A 116 -10.55 -11.81 -14.42
C ARG A 116 -11.44 -12.29 -15.57
N ARG A 117 -11.71 -11.45 -16.57
CA ARG A 117 -12.62 -11.78 -17.69
C ARG A 117 -11.88 -12.50 -18.81
N SER A 118 -10.65 -12.08 -19.07
CA SER A 118 -9.83 -12.56 -20.19
C SER A 118 -8.74 -13.55 -19.79
N GLY A 119 -8.37 -13.60 -18.51
CA GLY A 119 -7.25 -14.40 -17.98
C GLY A 119 -5.87 -13.88 -18.40
N LYS A 120 -5.79 -12.74 -19.11
CA LYS A 120 -4.53 -12.20 -19.62
C LYS A 120 -3.81 -11.35 -18.58
N PRO A 121 -2.46 -11.31 -18.59
CA PRO A 121 -1.69 -10.44 -17.71
C PRO A 121 -2.08 -8.96 -17.87
N ILE A 122 -2.11 -8.23 -16.76
CA ILE A 122 -2.31 -6.77 -16.78
C ILE A 122 -0.99 -6.03 -16.59
N GLN A 123 -0.86 -4.88 -17.24
CA GLN A 123 0.18 -3.90 -16.98
C GLN A 123 -0.48 -2.67 -16.34
N PRO A 124 -0.45 -2.56 -15.01
CA PRO A 124 -1.14 -1.47 -14.33
C PRO A 124 -0.37 -0.15 -14.50
N GLN A 125 -1.11 0.91 -14.80
CA GLN A 125 -0.59 2.28 -14.88
C GLN A 125 -1.54 3.22 -14.13
N LEU A 126 -0.97 4.14 -13.35
CA LEU A 126 -1.74 5.21 -12.73
C LEU A 126 -1.91 6.35 -13.74
N ILE A 127 -3.15 6.76 -13.95
CA ILE A 127 -3.51 7.87 -14.85
C ILE A 127 -4.25 8.94 -14.07
N ASP A 128 -4.11 10.19 -14.49
CA ASP A 128 -5.04 11.24 -14.10
C ASP A 128 -6.36 11.01 -14.83
N THR A 129 -7.45 10.84 -14.08
CA THR A 129 -8.78 10.59 -14.64
C THR A 129 -9.30 11.76 -15.47
N MET A 130 -8.86 13.00 -15.20
CA MET A 130 -9.33 14.19 -15.92
C MET A 130 -8.67 14.32 -17.28
N THR A 131 -7.33 14.16 -17.33
CA THR A 131 -6.54 14.33 -18.57
C THR A 131 -6.30 13.03 -19.33
N GLN A 132 -6.59 11.88 -18.71
CA GLN A 132 -6.28 10.53 -19.20
C GLN A 132 -4.77 10.32 -19.46
N GLN A 133 -3.91 11.15 -18.87
CA GLN A 133 -2.46 11.04 -19.01
C GLN A 133 -1.85 10.22 -17.87
N PRO A 134 -0.76 9.49 -18.12
CA PRO A 134 0.01 8.83 -17.07
C PRO A 134 0.51 9.79 -15.99
N LEU A 135 0.37 9.37 -14.73
CA LEU A 135 1.01 10.05 -13.60
C LEU A 135 2.51 9.70 -13.60
N THR A 136 3.36 10.67 -13.91
CA THR A 136 4.82 10.52 -13.86
C THR A 136 5.43 11.53 -12.90
N LEU A 137 6.65 11.26 -12.41
CA LEU A 137 7.38 12.18 -11.53
C LEU A 137 7.67 13.56 -12.17
N GLN A 138 7.65 13.63 -13.51
CA GLN A 138 7.85 14.87 -14.26
C GLN A 138 6.57 15.71 -14.36
N HIS A 139 5.40 15.06 -14.36
CA HIS A 139 4.12 15.75 -14.56
C HIS A 139 3.30 15.93 -13.27
N VAL A 140 3.74 15.33 -12.16
CA VAL A 140 3.04 15.41 -10.87
C VAL A 140 3.92 16.08 -9.83
N ALA A 141 3.41 17.16 -9.24
CA ALA A 141 4.05 17.84 -8.11
C ALA A 141 3.08 18.00 -6.94
N LEU A 142 3.61 17.90 -5.72
CA LEU A 142 2.84 18.16 -4.51
C LEU A 142 2.60 19.66 -4.37
N ALA A 143 1.34 20.09 -4.46
CA ALA A 143 0.92 21.45 -4.17
C ALA A 143 0.31 21.54 -2.76
N ALA A 144 0.40 22.73 -2.16
CA ALA A 144 -0.29 22.99 -0.90
C ALA A 144 -1.81 23.13 -1.14
N GLY A 145 -2.61 22.35 -0.43
CA GLY A 145 -4.06 22.45 -0.51
C GLY A 145 -4.62 23.72 0.15
N PRO A 146 -5.91 24.04 -0.06
CA PRO A 146 -6.55 25.26 0.48
C PRO A 146 -6.46 25.38 2.01
N ALA A 147 -6.48 24.25 2.72
CA ALA A 147 -6.39 24.18 4.18
C ALA A 147 -4.96 23.94 4.71
N ALA A 148 -3.92 24.06 3.87
CA ALA A 148 -2.55 23.79 4.30
C ALA A 148 -2.12 24.75 5.43
N GLY A 149 -1.32 24.25 6.38
CA GLY A 149 -0.56 25.11 7.30
C GLY A 149 0.73 25.62 6.66
N GLU A 150 1.42 26.56 7.31
CA GLU A 150 2.66 27.16 6.79
C GLU A 150 3.74 26.11 6.49
N GLY A 151 3.96 25.14 7.39
CA GLY A 151 4.96 24.08 7.17
C GLY A 151 4.67 23.22 5.93
N MET A 152 3.39 22.94 5.62
CA MET A 152 3.02 22.20 4.40
C MET A 152 3.19 23.08 3.16
N ARG A 153 2.87 24.37 3.24
CA ARG A 153 3.11 25.34 2.16
C ARG A 153 4.58 25.42 1.79
N SER A 154 5.47 25.60 2.77
CA SER A 154 6.92 25.66 2.53
C SER A 154 7.46 24.35 1.96
N ARG A 155 6.98 23.20 2.43
CA ARG A 155 7.38 21.89 1.90
C ARG A 155 6.95 21.70 0.45
N ALA A 156 5.69 22.02 0.13
CA ALA A 156 5.15 21.93 -1.22
C ALA A 156 5.93 22.81 -2.20
N GLN A 157 6.20 24.07 -1.83
CA GLN A 157 7.03 24.98 -2.64
C GLN A 157 8.41 24.41 -2.94
N ARG A 158 9.10 23.87 -1.93
CA ARG A 158 10.42 23.25 -2.11
C ARG A 158 10.36 22.02 -3.04
N MET A 159 9.31 21.21 -2.93
CA MET A 159 9.14 20.03 -3.79
C MET A 159 8.80 20.41 -5.23
N GLN A 160 8.03 21.46 -5.44
CA GLN A 160 7.73 22.00 -6.78
C GLN A 160 8.98 22.54 -7.47
N GLN A 161 9.83 23.29 -6.73
CA GLN A 161 11.10 23.78 -7.25
C GLN A 161 12.02 22.63 -7.69
N HIS A 162 12.09 21.53 -6.93
CA HIS A 162 12.89 20.36 -7.29
C HIS A 162 12.32 19.59 -8.49
N SER A 163 10.99 19.51 -8.63
CA SER A 163 10.34 18.87 -9.78
C SER A 163 10.58 19.66 -11.08
N ALA A 164 10.63 20.99 -11.02
CA ALA A 164 10.99 21.84 -12.16
C ALA A 164 12.39 21.51 -12.71
N LEU A 165 13.38 21.30 -11.82
CA LEU A 165 14.75 20.94 -12.20
C LEU A 165 14.85 19.59 -12.94
N LEU A 166 14.04 18.60 -12.55
CA LEU A 166 13.99 17.29 -13.22
C LEU A 166 13.36 17.38 -14.63
N THR A 167 12.47 18.35 -14.83
CA THR A 167 11.79 18.59 -16.10
C THR A 167 12.70 19.34 -17.09
N GLU A 168 13.55 20.24 -16.59
CA GLU A 168 14.54 20.99 -17.41
C GLU A 168 15.73 20.13 -17.83
N SER A 169 16.29 19.31 -16.93
CA SER A 169 17.42 18.42 -17.25
C SER A 169 17.09 17.38 -18.34
N SER A 170 15.81 16.99 -18.47
CA SER A 170 15.34 16.07 -19.51
C SER A 170 15.28 16.71 -20.91
N LYS A 171 15.29 18.05 -21.01
CA LYS A 171 15.27 18.78 -22.29
C LYS A 171 16.66 19.05 -22.86
N GLU A 172 17.72 18.98 -22.05
CA GLU A 172 19.11 19.23 -22.46
C GLU A 172 19.87 17.98 -22.91
N SER A 173 19.23 16.81 -22.91
CA SER A 173 19.86 15.51 -23.26
C SER A 173 19.45 14.96 -24.65
N VAL A 174 19.02 15.82 -25.58
CA VAL A 174 18.71 15.44 -26.98
C VAL A 174 19.66 16.15 -27.93
#